data_AF-A0A1S9PCU1-F1
#
_entry.id   AF-A0A1S9PCU1-F1
#
_cell.length_a   1.000
_cell.length_b   1.000
_cell.length_c   1.000
_cell.angle_alpha   90.00
_cell.angle_beta   90.00
_cell.angle_gamma   90.00
#
_symmetry.space_group_name_H-M   'P 1'
#
loop_
_entity.id
_entity.type
_entity.pdbx_description
1 polymer ?
#
loop_
_entity_poly.entity_id
_entity_poly.type
_entity_poly.pdbx_seq_one_letter_code
_entity_poly.pdbx_strand_id
1 'polypeptide(L)'
;MEINKELLERYHQGNCTATERAAVEAWLQEETFGDEVPVTDMPENTAAEMWAEISTFADKPAPVKTFNFYTFGKMAAAAVLLLLAGAFLYRSVSQPSLQGVSASNFSPTEVKNINVAGYNVELAPNSNIKLDAKTGLLHFCGSLLFSPKSDMELSFAGLKQKVKLKTGQKYIVLSTNCPSDKPIIINEKDVYNLPPVMQRQLSTQFSI
;
A
#
# COMPACT_ATOMS: atom_id res chain seq x y z
N MET A 1 61.50 -41.25 31.29
CA MET A 1 60.92 -41.49 29.94
C MET A 1 61.62 -40.53 29.01
N GLU A 2 62.18 -40.99 27.89
CA GLU A 2 62.87 -40.09 26.95
C GLU A 2 61.83 -39.35 26.09
N ILE A 3 61.93 -38.02 26.02
CA ILE A 3 61.07 -37.20 25.17
C ILE A 3 61.58 -37.29 23.74
N ASN A 4 60.79 -37.86 22.83
CA ASN A 4 61.14 -38.00 21.42
C ASN A 4 60.19 -37.19 20.52
N LYS A 5 60.57 -37.02 19.24
CA LYS A 5 59.82 -36.22 18.27
C LYS A 5 58.37 -36.70 18.10
N GLU A 6 58.16 -38.01 18.04
CA GLU A 6 56.83 -38.60 17.88
C GLU A 6 55.90 -38.30 19.07
N LEU A 7 56.44 -38.21 20.29
CA LEU A 7 55.70 -37.82 21.49
C LEU A 7 55.30 -36.34 21.45
N LEU A 8 56.18 -35.46 20.97
CA LEU A 8 55.90 -34.02 20.83
C LEU A 8 54.83 -33.76 19.76
N GLU A 9 54.86 -34.48 18.65
CA GLU A 9 53.83 -34.40 17.60
C GLU A 9 52.45 -34.86 18.13
N ARG A 10 52.42 -35.96 18.89
CA ARG A 10 51.20 -36.43 19.55
C ARG A 10 50.68 -35.45 20.59
N TYR A 11 51.57 -34.78 21.33
CA TYR A 11 51.22 -33.75 22.31
C TYR A 11 50.58 -32.55 21.62
N HIS A 12 51.17 -32.06 20.52
CA HIS A 12 50.63 -30.98 19.70
C HIS A 12 49.24 -31.32 19.11
N GLN A 13 49.04 -32.58 18.73
CA GLN A 13 47.75 -33.06 18.21
C GLN A 13 46.72 -33.35 19.31
N GLY A 14 47.08 -33.26 20.59
CA GLY A 14 46.19 -33.56 21.72
C GLY A 14 45.94 -35.05 21.99
N ASN A 15 46.69 -35.95 21.34
CA ASN A 15 46.49 -37.40 21.35
C ASN A 15 47.37 -38.14 22.38
N CYS A 16 47.91 -37.45 23.38
CA CYS A 16 48.71 -38.05 24.45
C CYS A 16 47.85 -38.60 25.60
N THR A 17 48.33 -39.67 26.23
CA THR A 17 47.81 -40.14 27.53
C THR A 17 48.15 -39.15 28.65
N ALA A 18 47.40 -39.19 29.77
CA ALA A 18 47.62 -38.26 30.89
C ALA A 18 49.05 -38.35 31.48
N THR A 19 49.63 -39.54 31.47
CA THR A 19 51.01 -39.79 31.93
C THR A 19 52.05 -39.25 30.95
N GLU A 20 51.81 -39.38 29.64
CA GLU A 20 52.67 -38.82 28.59
C GLU A 20 52.64 -37.28 28.61
N ARG A 21 51.46 -36.69 28.77
CA ARG A 21 51.28 -35.24 28.88
C ARG A 21 52.07 -34.65 30.05
N ALA A 22 51.95 -35.26 31.24
CA ALA A 22 52.67 -34.80 32.42
C ALA A 22 54.20 -34.88 32.25
N ALA A 23 54.70 -35.90 31.54
CA ALA A 23 56.13 -36.02 31.24
C ALA A 23 56.63 -34.93 30.27
N VAL A 24 55.86 -34.61 29.23
CA VAL A 24 56.20 -33.52 28.27
C VAL A 24 56.13 -32.15 28.96
N GLU A 25 55.13 -31.91 29.79
CA GLU A 25 55.00 -30.66 30.54
C GLU A 25 56.13 -30.48 31.55
N ALA A 26 56.53 -31.55 32.25
CA ALA A 26 57.69 -31.51 33.16
C ALA A 26 59.00 -31.22 32.41
N TRP A 27 59.17 -31.78 31.20
CA TRP A 27 60.32 -31.49 30.34
C TRP A 27 60.31 -30.05 29.79
N LEU A 28 59.15 -29.51 29.42
CA LEU A 28 59.01 -28.10 29.00
C LEU A 28 59.27 -27.11 30.14
N GLN A 29 58.99 -27.51 31.38
CA GLN A 29 59.24 -26.72 32.58
C GLN A 29 60.68 -26.85 33.10
N GLU A 30 61.46 -27.78 32.55
CA GLU A 30 62.86 -27.92 32.90
C GLU A 30 63.61 -26.71 32.33
N GLU A 31 64.00 -25.77 33.19
CA GLU A 31 64.78 -24.56 32.83
C GLU A 31 66.25 -24.88 32.46
N THR A 32 66.53 -26.08 31.98
CA THR A 32 67.83 -26.45 31.41
C THR A 32 67.87 -26.12 29.92
N PHE A 33 67.54 -24.87 29.59
CA PHE A 33 67.99 -24.30 28.33
C PHE A 33 69.50 -24.13 28.47
N GLY A 34 70.24 -25.11 27.92
CA GLY A 34 71.68 -25.06 27.83
C GLY A 34 72.12 -23.71 27.29
N ASP A 35 73.15 -23.18 27.94
CA ASP A 35 73.74 -21.87 27.72
C ASP A 35 73.84 -21.49 26.23
N GLU A 36 73.47 -20.24 25.96
CA GLU A 36 73.85 -19.48 24.77
C GLU A 36 73.57 -20.18 23.44
N VAL A 37 72.38 -19.91 22.88
CA VAL A 37 72.18 -20.09 21.43
C VAL A 37 73.28 -19.27 20.73
N PRO A 38 74.14 -19.88 19.90
CA PRO A 38 75.13 -19.12 19.16
C PRO A 38 74.37 -18.20 18.22
N VAL A 39 74.33 -16.91 18.58
CA VAL A 39 73.90 -15.86 17.66
C VAL A 39 74.91 -15.90 16.53
N THR A 40 74.56 -16.60 15.46
CA THR A 40 75.32 -16.55 14.22
C THR A 40 75.11 -15.15 13.70
N ASP A 41 76.18 -14.41 13.45
CA ASP A 41 76.16 -13.01 12.97
C ASP A 41 75.16 -12.89 11.82
N MET A 42 73.95 -12.44 12.15
CA MET A 42 72.88 -12.25 11.20
C MET A 42 73.27 -11.00 10.41
N PRO A 43 73.46 -11.08 9.08
CA PRO A 43 73.91 -9.94 8.32
C PRO A 43 72.97 -8.76 8.56
N GLU A 44 73.53 -7.57 8.72
CA GLU A 44 72.81 -6.34 9.16
C GLU A 44 71.55 -6.03 8.31
N ASN A 45 71.46 -6.61 7.10
CA ASN A 45 70.37 -6.44 6.15
C ASN A 45 69.27 -7.53 6.19
N THR A 46 69.38 -8.61 6.98
CA THR A 46 68.37 -9.68 6.96
C THR A 46 67.00 -9.19 7.44
N ALA A 47 67.00 -8.29 8.44
CA ALA A 47 65.76 -7.65 8.89
C ALA A 47 65.15 -6.79 7.79
N ALA A 48 65.97 -6.05 7.03
CA ALA A 48 65.51 -5.21 5.94
C ALA A 48 64.96 -6.05 4.76
N GLU A 49 65.60 -7.16 4.43
CA GLU A 49 65.13 -8.10 3.39
C GLU A 49 63.81 -8.76 3.77
N MET A 50 63.68 -9.21 5.03
CA MET A 50 62.42 -9.77 5.55
C MET A 50 61.29 -8.73 5.52
N TRP A 51 61.57 -7.49 5.94
CA TRP A 51 60.58 -6.41 5.89
C TRP A 51 60.20 -6.02 4.47
N ALA A 52 61.16 -6.03 3.54
CA ALA A 52 60.91 -5.77 2.13
C ALA A 52 59.94 -6.80 1.54
N GLU A 53 60.14 -8.09 1.83
CA GLU A 53 59.26 -9.15 1.32
C GLU A 53 57.84 -9.05 1.91
N ILE A 54 57.69 -8.78 3.22
CA ILE A 54 56.39 -8.60 3.88
C ILE A 54 55.63 -7.38 3.30
N SER A 55 56.34 -6.28 3.02
CA SER A 55 55.73 -5.05 2.50
C SER A 55 55.05 -5.26 1.14
N THR A 56 55.55 -6.19 0.31
CA THR A 56 54.94 -6.48 -1.00
C THR A 56 53.53 -7.07 -0.91
N PHE A 57 53.18 -7.66 0.23
CA PHE A 57 51.86 -8.23 0.49
C PHE A 57 50.97 -7.33 1.35
N ALA A 58 51.55 -6.40 2.11
CA ALA A 58 50.81 -5.49 3.00
C ALA A 58 50.06 -4.37 2.25
N ASP A 59 50.59 -3.92 1.11
CA ASP A 59 50.07 -2.75 0.38
C ASP A 59 49.05 -3.09 -0.71
N LYS A 60 48.42 -4.26 -0.70
CA LYS A 60 47.28 -4.53 -1.60
C LYS A 60 46.01 -3.95 -0.96
N PRO A 61 45.53 -2.76 -1.36
CA PRO A 61 44.25 -2.28 -0.86
C PRO A 61 43.17 -3.29 -1.25
N ALA A 62 42.43 -3.79 -0.26
CA ALA A 62 41.23 -4.56 -0.52
C ALA A 62 40.31 -3.76 -1.47
N PRO A 63 39.70 -4.38 -2.48
CA PRO A 63 38.82 -3.67 -3.40
C PRO A 63 37.64 -3.11 -2.62
N VAL A 64 37.64 -1.79 -2.40
CA VAL A 64 36.51 -1.07 -1.83
C VAL A 64 35.36 -1.15 -2.83
N LYS A 65 34.33 -1.92 -2.49
CA LYS A 65 33.08 -1.95 -3.26
C LYS A 65 32.43 -0.58 -3.15
N THR A 66 32.65 0.29 -4.13
CA THR A 66 31.95 1.56 -4.22
C THR A 66 30.48 1.29 -4.51
N PHE A 67 29.63 1.46 -3.50
CA PHE A 67 28.18 1.37 -3.67
C PHE A 67 27.72 2.54 -4.53
N ASN A 68 27.35 2.27 -5.78
CA ASN A 68 26.94 3.30 -6.70
C ASN A 68 25.49 3.71 -6.41
N PHE A 69 25.28 4.63 -5.46
CA PHE A 69 23.95 5.15 -5.09
C PHE A 69 23.15 5.69 -6.28
N TYR A 70 23.82 6.03 -7.39
CA TYR A 70 23.19 6.51 -8.61
C TYR A 70 22.34 5.46 -9.33
N THR A 71 22.67 4.16 -9.22
CA THR A 71 21.86 3.09 -9.81
C THR A 71 20.64 2.77 -8.94
N PHE A 72 20.77 2.85 -7.61
CA PHE A 72 19.64 2.71 -6.69
C PHE A 72 18.65 3.88 -6.78
N GLY A 73 19.13 5.11 -7.01
CA GLY A 73 18.28 6.28 -7.25
C GLY A 73 17.36 6.12 -8.47
N LYS A 74 17.84 5.49 -9.55
CA LYS A 74 17.03 5.22 -10.75
C LYS A 74 15.94 4.18 -10.50
N MET A 75 16.22 3.16 -9.69
CA MET A 75 15.21 2.14 -9.32
C MET A 75 14.12 2.73 -8.41
N ALA A 76 14.49 3.56 -7.44
CA ALA A 76 13.52 4.23 -6.58
C ALA A 76 12.58 5.17 -7.38
N ALA A 77 13.12 5.93 -8.33
CA ALA A 77 12.32 6.81 -9.18
C ALA A 77 11.30 6.03 -10.05
N ALA A 78 11.69 4.88 -10.61
CA ALA A 78 10.79 4.05 -11.41
C ALA A 78 9.64 3.45 -10.57
N ALA A 79 9.91 3.03 -9.33
CA ALA A 79 8.89 2.52 -8.43
C ALA A 79 7.85 3.58 -8.06
N VAL A 80 8.29 4.82 -7.81
CA VAL A 80 7.39 5.96 -7.53
C VAL A 80 6.52 6.27 -8.74
N LEU A 81 7.09 6.27 -9.96
CA LEU A 81 6.31 6.49 -11.18
C LEU A 81 5.26 5.41 -11.41
N LEU A 82 5.58 4.14 -11.14
CA LEU A 82 4.61 3.04 -11.22
C LEU A 82 3.49 3.16 -10.19
N LEU A 83 3.80 3.59 -8.95
CA LEU A 83 2.78 3.82 -7.92
C LEU A 83 1.88 5.01 -8.29
N LEU A 84 2.44 6.09 -8.83
CA LEU A 84 1.64 7.24 -9.27
C LEU A 84 0.78 6.90 -10.49
N ALA A 85 1.32 6.18 -11.47
CA ALA A 85 0.57 5.70 -12.62
C ALA A 85 -0.54 4.72 -12.19
N GLY A 86 -0.24 3.79 -11.29
CA GLY A 86 -1.20 2.85 -10.73
C GLY A 86 -2.31 3.56 -9.96
N ALA A 87 -1.98 4.53 -9.10
CA ALA A 87 -2.96 5.32 -8.37
C ALA A 87 -3.81 6.18 -9.31
N PHE A 88 -3.22 6.75 -10.37
CA PHE A 88 -3.95 7.52 -11.38
C PHE A 88 -4.93 6.64 -12.17
N LEU A 89 -4.47 5.48 -12.65
CA LEU A 89 -5.32 4.52 -13.36
C LEU A 89 -6.43 3.97 -12.47
N TYR A 90 -6.12 3.66 -11.20
CA TYR A 90 -7.11 3.23 -10.22
C TYR A 90 -8.19 4.30 -10.04
N ARG A 91 -7.81 5.57 -9.83
CA ARG A 91 -8.80 6.66 -9.72
C ARG A 91 -9.59 6.85 -11.01
N SER A 92 -8.99 6.71 -12.18
CA SER A 92 -9.68 6.88 -13.46
C SER A 92 -10.68 5.76 -13.75
N VAL A 93 -10.37 4.52 -13.37
CA VAL A 93 -11.24 3.35 -13.57
C VAL A 93 -12.32 3.26 -12.49
N SER A 94 -12.01 3.68 -11.27
CA SER A 94 -12.96 3.62 -10.14
C SER A 94 -13.95 4.78 -10.10
N GLN A 95 -13.98 5.68 -11.08
CA GLN A 95 -15.09 6.63 -11.18
C GLN A 95 -16.33 5.88 -11.68
N PRO A 96 -17.39 5.76 -10.86
CA PRO A 96 -18.63 5.15 -11.30
C PRO A 96 -19.18 5.97 -12.46
N SER A 97 -19.22 5.36 -13.63
CA SER A 97 -19.77 5.99 -14.82
C SER A 97 -21.27 6.17 -14.62
N LEU A 98 -21.74 7.39 -14.89
CA LEU A 98 -23.17 7.69 -14.84
C LEU A 98 -23.87 6.86 -15.91
N GLN A 99 -24.64 5.85 -15.50
CA GLN A 99 -25.46 5.06 -16.42
C GLN A 99 -26.79 5.77 -16.64
N GLY A 100 -27.19 5.90 -17.90
CA GLY A 100 -28.47 6.47 -18.26
C GLY A 100 -29.58 5.49 -17.95
N VAL A 101 -30.70 6.00 -17.44
CA VAL A 101 -31.88 5.21 -17.11
C VAL A 101 -33.10 5.88 -17.69
N SER A 102 -33.99 5.09 -18.27
CA SER A 102 -35.33 5.55 -18.66
C SER A 102 -36.34 4.55 -18.12
N ALA A 103 -37.19 5.00 -17.21
CA ALA A 103 -38.17 4.14 -16.58
C ALA A 103 -39.43 4.91 -16.20
N SER A 104 -40.56 4.22 -16.27
CA SER A 104 -41.85 4.73 -15.82
C SER A 104 -42.46 3.75 -14.83
N ASN A 105 -43.16 4.29 -13.85
CA ASN A 105 -44.00 3.58 -12.91
C ASN A 105 -45.46 4.01 -13.14
N PHE A 106 -46.21 3.16 -13.84
CA PHE A 106 -47.65 3.36 -14.08
C PHE A 106 -48.51 2.68 -12.99
N SER A 107 -47.89 2.09 -11.97
CA SER A 107 -48.64 1.51 -10.86
C SER A 107 -49.32 2.63 -10.06
N PRO A 108 -50.59 2.45 -9.66
CA PRO A 108 -51.31 3.42 -8.84
C PRO A 108 -50.88 3.39 -7.36
N THR A 109 -50.27 2.30 -6.91
CA THR A 109 -50.02 2.06 -5.47
C THR A 109 -48.62 1.56 -5.16
N GLU A 110 -47.94 0.92 -6.10
CA GLU A 110 -46.64 0.30 -5.83
C GLU A 110 -45.49 1.22 -6.21
N VAL A 111 -44.42 1.17 -5.42
CA VAL A 111 -43.16 1.83 -5.71
C VAL A 111 -42.31 0.93 -6.61
N LYS A 112 -41.75 1.50 -7.68
CA LYS A 112 -40.86 0.78 -8.59
C LYS A 112 -39.40 1.07 -8.24
N ASN A 113 -38.69 0.01 -7.84
CA ASN A 113 -37.27 0.07 -7.50
C ASN A 113 -36.39 -0.17 -8.74
N ILE A 114 -35.43 0.73 -8.96
CA ILE A 114 -34.47 0.65 -10.05
C ILE A 114 -33.09 0.69 -9.43
N ASN A 115 -32.33 -0.39 -9.61
CA ASN A 115 -30.98 -0.52 -9.09
C ASN A 115 -29.98 -0.45 -10.25
N VAL A 116 -29.08 0.52 -10.19
CA VAL A 116 -28.04 0.77 -11.19
C VAL A 116 -26.69 0.76 -10.50
N ALA A 117 -25.60 0.46 -11.22
CA ALA A 117 -24.27 0.35 -10.62
C ALA A 117 -23.85 1.59 -9.77
N GLY A 118 -24.28 2.79 -10.15
CA GLY A 118 -23.94 4.04 -9.44
C GLY A 118 -24.99 4.60 -8.47
N TYR A 119 -26.25 4.15 -8.53
CA TYR A 119 -27.33 4.72 -7.73
C TYR A 119 -28.56 3.82 -7.70
N ASN A 120 -29.44 4.02 -6.72
CA ASN A 120 -30.77 3.44 -6.67
C ASN A 120 -31.83 4.54 -6.82
N VAL A 121 -32.91 4.23 -7.53
CA VAL A 121 -34.07 5.11 -7.67
C VAL A 121 -35.33 4.35 -7.30
N GLU A 122 -36.13 4.95 -6.44
CA GLU A 122 -37.48 4.46 -6.12
C GLU A 122 -38.48 5.43 -6.73
N LEU A 123 -39.21 4.97 -7.74
CA LEU A 123 -40.24 5.78 -8.40
C LEU A 123 -41.56 5.59 -7.67
N ALA A 124 -42.13 6.69 -7.18
CA ALA A 124 -43.48 6.67 -6.62
C ALA A 124 -44.52 6.28 -7.69
N PRO A 125 -45.76 5.96 -7.27
CA PRO A 125 -46.87 5.77 -8.20
C PRO A 125 -46.99 6.90 -9.22
N ASN A 126 -47.34 6.54 -10.46
CA ASN A 126 -47.54 7.48 -11.57
C ASN A 126 -46.34 8.40 -11.89
N SER A 127 -45.12 7.97 -11.58
CA SER A 127 -43.90 8.76 -11.76
C SER A 127 -43.00 8.20 -12.87
N ASN A 128 -42.22 9.06 -13.51
CA ASN A 128 -41.25 8.66 -14.53
C ASN A 128 -39.91 9.35 -14.36
N ILE A 129 -38.86 8.73 -14.90
CA ILE A 129 -37.50 9.25 -14.90
C ILE A 129 -36.81 8.93 -16.23
N LYS A 130 -36.03 9.90 -16.70
CA LYS A 130 -35.09 9.76 -17.79
C LYS A 130 -33.81 10.50 -17.43
N LEU A 131 -32.77 9.75 -17.09
CA LEU A 131 -31.41 10.25 -16.85
C LEU A 131 -30.55 9.98 -18.08
N ASP A 132 -29.94 11.02 -18.61
CA ASP A 132 -28.96 10.90 -19.69
C ASP A 132 -27.54 10.73 -19.12
N ALA A 133 -26.89 9.62 -19.51
CA ALA A 133 -25.52 9.27 -19.13
C ALA A 133 -24.48 10.32 -19.53
N LYS A 134 -24.67 10.99 -20.67
CA LYS A 134 -23.68 11.89 -21.26
C LYS A 134 -23.75 13.28 -20.66
N THR A 135 -24.96 13.78 -20.48
CA THR A 135 -25.20 15.15 -19.99
C THR A 135 -25.37 15.20 -18.48
N GLY A 136 -25.71 14.08 -17.83
CA GLY A 136 -26.11 14.04 -16.43
C GLY A 136 -27.42 14.78 -16.17
N LEU A 137 -28.23 15.00 -17.21
CA LEU A 137 -29.51 15.67 -17.13
C LEU A 137 -30.60 14.66 -16.76
N LEU A 138 -31.25 14.91 -15.62
CA LEU A 138 -32.34 14.13 -15.07
C LEU A 138 -33.66 14.83 -15.39
N HIS A 139 -34.41 14.24 -16.32
CA HIS A 139 -35.82 14.55 -16.55
C HIS A 139 -36.67 13.60 -15.72
N PHE A 140 -37.68 14.14 -15.04
CA PHE A 140 -38.59 13.32 -14.28
C PHE A 140 -39.96 14.01 -14.16
N CYS A 141 -40.95 13.22 -13.79
CA CYS A 141 -42.33 13.62 -13.55
C CYS A 141 -42.82 12.89 -12.30
N GLY A 142 -43.44 13.62 -11.36
CA GLY A 142 -43.91 13.06 -10.09
C GLY A 142 -42.88 13.10 -8.97
N SER A 143 -42.87 12.07 -8.13
CA SER A 143 -41.99 11.94 -6.96
C SER A 143 -41.07 10.73 -7.06
N LEU A 144 -39.83 10.90 -6.64
CA LEU A 144 -38.85 9.81 -6.58
C LEU A 144 -37.89 9.96 -5.42
N LEU A 145 -37.39 8.84 -4.92
CA LEU A 145 -36.32 8.76 -3.95
C LEU A 145 -35.04 8.35 -4.68
N PHE A 146 -34.00 9.18 -4.60
CA PHE A 146 -32.72 8.98 -5.26
C PHE A 146 -31.62 8.71 -4.23
N SER A 147 -30.94 7.58 -4.35
CA SER A 147 -29.91 7.12 -3.42
C SER A 147 -28.58 6.86 -4.14
N PRO A 148 -27.66 7.84 -4.20
CA PRO A 148 -26.33 7.67 -4.79
C PRO A 148 -25.47 6.64 -4.03
N LYS A 149 -24.78 5.77 -4.78
CA LYS A 149 -23.76 4.85 -4.24
C LYS A 149 -22.36 5.46 -4.22
N SER A 150 -22.21 6.65 -4.78
CA SER A 150 -20.98 7.42 -4.88
C SER A 150 -21.29 8.91 -5.00
N ASP A 151 -20.37 9.77 -4.58
CA ASP A 151 -20.52 11.21 -4.72
C ASP A 151 -20.65 11.59 -6.20
N MET A 152 -21.71 12.31 -6.54
CA MET A 152 -22.04 12.63 -7.92
C MET A 152 -22.72 13.99 -8.05
N GLU A 153 -22.59 14.60 -9.22
CA GLU A 153 -23.27 15.85 -9.56
C GLU A 153 -24.31 15.60 -10.65
N LEU A 154 -25.56 15.95 -10.36
CA LEU A 154 -26.66 15.82 -11.32
C LEU A 154 -27.25 17.18 -11.68
N SER A 155 -27.63 17.31 -12.95
CA SER A 155 -28.41 18.45 -13.43
C SER A 155 -29.87 18.01 -13.47
N PHE A 156 -30.76 18.74 -12.81
CA PHE A 156 -32.19 18.44 -12.86
C PHE A 156 -32.87 19.38 -13.86
N ALA A 157 -33.78 18.86 -14.67
CA ALA A 157 -34.59 19.69 -15.55
C ALA A 157 -35.33 20.76 -14.72
N GLY A 158 -35.16 22.03 -15.09
CA GLY A 158 -35.67 23.19 -14.36
C GLY A 158 -34.66 23.91 -13.46
N LEU A 159 -33.54 23.26 -13.09
CA LEU A 159 -32.46 23.90 -12.33
C LEU A 159 -31.31 24.31 -13.24
N LYS A 160 -30.84 25.55 -13.08
CA LYS A 160 -29.65 26.07 -13.77
C LYS A 160 -28.34 25.53 -13.20
N GLN A 161 -28.36 25.06 -11.95
CA GLN A 161 -27.18 24.60 -11.22
C GLN A 161 -27.22 23.10 -11.01
N LYS A 162 -26.03 22.50 -11.01
CA LYS A 162 -25.84 21.09 -10.64
C LYS A 162 -26.00 20.94 -9.13
N VAL A 163 -26.63 19.84 -8.73
CA VAL A 163 -26.80 19.47 -7.33
C VAL A 163 -25.80 18.37 -6.99
N LYS A 164 -25.05 18.59 -5.91
CA LYS A 164 -24.09 17.62 -5.37
C LYS A 164 -24.83 16.63 -4.49
N LEU A 165 -24.82 15.37 -4.89
CA LEU A 165 -25.41 14.25 -4.17
C LEU A 165 -24.30 13.45 -3.53
N LYS A 166 -24.40 13.21 -2.22
CA LYS A 166 -23.38 12.52 -1.43
C LYS A 166 -23.77 11.07 -1.22
N THR A 167 -22.75 10.22 -1.25
CA THR A 167 -22.85 8.78 -0.98
C THR A 167 -23.55 8.52 0.35
N GLY A 168 -24.46 7.54 0.36
CA GLY A 168 -25.15 7.10 1.58
C GLY A 168 -26.22 8.06 2.10
N GLN A 169 -26.53 9.12 1.37
CA GLN A 169 -27.68 9.99 1.62
C GLN A 169 -28.80 9.67 0.64
N LYS A 170 -30.06 9.77 1.06
CA LYS A 170 -31.20 9.68 0.16
C LYS A 170 -31.79 11.07 -0.08
N TYR A 171 -32.19 11.31 -1.32
CA TYR A 171 -32.72 12.58 -1.76
C TYR A 171 -34.12 12.36 -2.32
N ILE A 172 -35.10 13.07 -1.76
CA ILE A 172 -36.45 13.10 -2.27
C ILE A 172 -36.51 14.19 -3.33
N VAL A 173 -36.95 13.82 -4.52
CA VAL A 173 -37.06 14.72 -5.66
C VAL A 173 -38.53 14.78 -6.08
N LEU A 174 -39.10 15.98 -6.06
CA LEU A 174 -40.52 16.23 -6.32
C LEU A 174 -40.68 17.22 -7.47
N SER A 175 -41.62 16.94 -8.37
CA SER A 175 -42.08 17.90 -9.37
C SER A 175 -43.60 17.81 -9.50
N THR A 176 -44.25 18.96 -9.51
CA THR A 176 -45.69 19.09 -9.79
C THR A 176 -46.01 19.19 -11.28
N ASN A 177 -45.00 19.53 -12.11
CA ASN A 177 -45.17 19.79 -13.54
C ASN A 177 -44.34 18.82 -14.38
N CYS A 178 -44.80 18.53 -15.59
CA CYS A 178 -44.13 17.62 -16.52
C CYS A 178 -44.03 18.28 -17.91
N PRO A 179 -42.82 18.59 -18.40
CA PRO A 179 -41.52 18.37 -17.76
C PRO A 179 -41.30 19.25 -16.52
N SER A 180 -40.47 18.77 -15.59
CA SER A 180 -40.10 19.51 -14.38
C SER A 180 -39.46 20.86 -14.71
N ASP A 181 -40.09 21.94 -14.28
CA ASP A 181 -39.57 23.33 -14.38
C ASP A 181 -38.99 23.83 -13.04
N LYS A 182 -39.53 23.34 -11.92
CA LYS A 182 -39.08 23.73 -10.57
C LYS A 182 -39.04 22.51 -9.66
N PRO A 183 -38.03 21.64 -9.83
CA PRO A 183 -37.90 20.48 -8.98
C PRO A 183 -37.55 20.90 -7.55
N ILE A 184 -38.15 20.22 -6.58
CA ILE A 184 -37.83 20.36 -5.17
C ILE A 184 -36.97 19.15 -4.80
N ILE A 185 -35.75 19.39 -4.33
CA ILE A 185 -34.78 18.35 -3.96
C ILE A 185 -34.45 18.54 -2.49
N ILE A 186 -34.73 17.53 -1.68
CA ILE A 186 -34.59 17.60 -0.23
C ILE A 186 -33.91 16.32 0.25
N ASN A 187 -33.03 16.41 1.25
CA ASN A 187 -32.49 15.22 1.89
C ASN A 187 -33.59 14.53 2.72
N GLU A 188 -33.62 13.20 2.74
CA GLU A 188 -34.53 12.43 3.60
C GLU A 188 -34.45 12.88 5.08
N LYS A 189 -33.26 13.26 5.56
CA LYS A 189 -33.05 13.76 6.93
C LYS A 189 -33.70 15.12 7.20
N ASP A 190 -33.93 15.91 6.16
CA ASP A 190 -34.50 17.25 6.25
C ASP A 190 -36.03 17.24 6.09
N VAL A 191 -36.64 16.06 5.89
CA VAL A 191 -38.11 15.92 5.75
C VAL A 191 -38.86 16.46 6.96
N TYR A 192 -38.29 16.33 8.18
CA TYR A 192 -38.88 16.87 9.41
C TYR A 192 -39.03 18.40 9.41
N ASN A 193 -38.33 19.11 8.53
CA ASN A 193 -38.43 20.56 8.39
C ASN A 193 -39.54 21.00 7.41
N LEU A 194 -40.22 20.05 6.75
CA LEU A 194 -41.28 20.33 5.79
C LEU A 194 -42.64 20.54 6.46
N PRO A 195 -43.61 21.17 5.79
CA PRO A 195 -44.98 21.25 6.29
C PRO A 195 -45.56 19.86 6.60
N PRO A 196 -46.36 19.68 7.68
CA PRO A 196 -46.85 18.37 8.12
C PRO A 196 -47.59 17.57 7.04
N VAL A 197 -48.25 18.24 6.11
CA VAL A 197 -48.95 17.60 4.98
C VAL A 197 -47.95 16.89 4.06
N MET A 198 -46.81 17.52 3.75
CA MET A 198 -45.76 16.93 2.93
C MET A 198 -45.08 15.77 3.65
N GLN A 199 -44.80 15.91 4.95
CA GLN A 199 -44.21 14.84 5.75
C GLN A 199 -45.04 13.56 5.67
N ARG A 200 -46.35 13.65 5.95
CA ARG A 200 -47.27 12.50 5.89
C ARG A 200 -47.30 11.85 4.51
N GLN A 201 -47.35 12.66 3.45
CA GLN A 201 -47.38 12.15 2.08
C GLN A 201 -46.10 11.38 1.74
N LEU A 202 -44.94 11.91 2.10
CA LEU A 202 -43.65 11.28 1.81
C LEU A 202 -43.44 10.00 2.62
N SER A 203 -43.79 10.02 3.91
CA SER A 203 -43.76 8.82 4.77
C SER A 203 -44.67 7.71 4.24
N THR A 204 -45.86 8.04 3.73
CA THR A 204 -46.79 7.04 3.17
C THR A 204 -46.27 6.47 1.85
N GLN A 205 -45.68 7.32 0.99
CA GLN A 205 -45.23 6.90 -0.34
C GLN A 205 -43.93 6.09 -0.33
N PHE A 206 -42.99 6.44 0.55
CA PHE A 206 -41.65 5.83 0.58
C PHE A 206 -41.40 4.97 1.82
N SER A 207 -42.40 4.80 2.70
CA SER A 207 -42.27 4.04 3.96
C SER A 207 -41.12 4.53 4.85
N ILE A 208 -40.97 5.86 4.97
CA ILE A 208 -39.94 6.56 5.75
C ILE A 208 -40.48 7.23 7.01
#